data_AF-A0A8T4V9X3-F1
#
_entry.id   AF-A0A8T4V9X3-F1
#
_cell.length_a   1.000
_cell.length_b   1.000
_cell.length_c   1.000
_cell.angle_alpha   90.00
_cell.angle_beta   90.00
_cell.angle_gamma   90.00
#
_symmetry.space_group_name_H-M   'P 1'
#
loop_
_entity.id
_entity.type
_entity.pdbx_description
1 polymer ?
#
loop_
_entity_poly.entity_id
_entity_poly.type
_entity_poly.pdbx_seq_one_letter_code
_entity_poly.pdbx_strand_id
1 'polypeptide(L)'
;MVLESLVRPKRAEKRPLSMFFLGFLYASVAMFLSLWIFRDQTSLVMVFLTVMAALPLVYDTIKFEEKKDIQFEKESKILKEHSKALTFFMYLFLGAVVSYSLWYILLPEDIVGNVFNTQISTIKNINSNIFGVDSFLTTGSVTGIKLFGQILSNNLKVLIFSLFFSFFFGAGALFILIWNASVISAAIGNFFRVNIAEYAASFGLIKIGGYFHIYSLSLMRYFIHGLPEILAYFIGGLAGGIISIAITRHDVGTKEFRKVLLDSLDLIVIAVGLLIVAALLEVYVTPIFF
;
A
#
# COMPACT_ATOMS: atom_id res chain seq x y z
N MET A 1 17.22 -2.83 -17.35
CA MET A 1 15.98 -2.97 -18.15
C MET A 1 15.59 -1.64 -18.82
N VAL A 2 14.80 -1.63 -19.90
CA VAL A 2 14.33 -0.38 -20.55
C VAL A 2 13.61 0.54 -19.56
N LEU A 3 12.86 -0.03 -18.62
CA LEU A 3 12.18 0.67 -17.52
C LEU A 3 13.14 1.37 -16.54
N GLU A 4 14.34 0.83 -16.35
CA GLU A 4 15.42 1.36 -15.50
C GLU A 4 15.98 2.69 -16.06
N SER A 5 15.77 2.93 -17.35
CA SER A 5 16.14 4.21 -18.00
C SER A 5 15.10 5.32 -17.80
N LEU A 6 13.86 4.99 -17.42
CA LEU A 6 12.76 5.96 -17.36
C LEU A 6 12.91 6.93 -16.19
N VAL A 7 13.25 6.43 -15.00
CA VAL A 7 13.32 7.24 -13.78
C VAL A 7 14.46 6.77 -12.88
N ARG A 8 15.34 7.71 -12.52
CA ARG A 8 16.40 7.49 -11.52
C ARG A 8 15.93 7.93 -10.12
N PRO A 9 16.41 7.33 -9.02
CA PRO A 9 16.02 7.70 -7.65
C PRO A 9 16.10 9.21 -7.36
N LYS A 10 17.22 9.85 -7.73
CA LYS A 10 17.40 11.31 -7.58
C LYS A 10 16.35 12.16 -8.31
N ARG A 11 15.80 11.68 -9.42
CA ARG A 11 14.74 12.39 -10.17
C ARG A 11 13.39 12.17 -9.49
N ALA A 12 13.14 10.96 -8.97
CA ALA A 12 11.93 10.62 -8.24
C ALA A 12 11.78 11.47 -6.96
N GLU A 13 12.84 11.61 -6.16
CA GLU A 13 12.84 12.46 -4.97
C GLU A 13 12.55 13.94 -5.26
N LYS A 14 13.05 14.45 -6.39
CA LYS A 14 12.84 15.85 -6.79
C LYS A 14 11.45 16.11 -7.37
N ARG A 15 10.78 15.09 -7.90
CA ARG A 15 9.46 15.19 -8.55
C ARG A 15 8.55 14.06 -8.10
N PRO A 16 8.20 13.98 -6.80
CA PRO A 16 7.44 12.86 -6.25
C PRO A 16 6.05 12.72 -6.87
N LEU A 17 5.39 13.84 -7.21
CA LEU A 17 4.10 13.85 -7.91
C LEU A 17 4.13 13.13 -9.27
N SER A 18 5.26 13.15 -9.98
CA SER A 18 5.36 12.43 -11.26
C SER A 18 5.29 10.91 -11.10
N MET A 19 5.59 10.39 -9.90
CA MET A 19 5.49 8.97 -9.59
C MET A 19 4.04 8.50 -9.49
N PHE A 20 3.10 9.40 -9.20
CA PHE A 20 1.67 9.09 -9.27
C PHE A 20 1.27 8.65 -10.67
N PHE A 21 1.62 9.44 -11.70
CA PHE A 21 1.31 9.09 -13.09
C PHE A 21 2.06 7.84 -13.55
N LEU A 22 3.27 7.61 -13.04
CA LEU A 22 4.02 6.39 -13.33
C LEU A 22 3.34 5.15 -12.74
N GLY A 23 2.92 5.21 -11.48
CA GLY A 23 2.21 4.12 -10.81
C GLY A 23 0.87 3.83 -11.48
N PHE A 24 0.16 4.88 -11.89
CA PHE A 24 -1.06 4.77 -12.67
C PHE A 24 -0.83 4.03 -14.00
N LEU A 25 0.20 4.45 -14.75
CA LEU A 25 0.56 3.84 -16.03
C LEU A 25 0.95 2.37 -15.86
N TYR A 26 1.81 2.06 -14.89
CA TYR A 26 2.26 0.69 -14.62
C TYR A 26 1.09 -0.23 -14.27
N ALA A 27 0.21 0.19 -13.36
CA ALA A 27 -0.96 -0.59 -12.98
C ALA A 27 -1.95 -0.77 -14.14
N SER A 28 -2.18 0.27 -14.95
CA SER A 28 -3.07 0.20 -16.12
C SER A 28 -2.54 -0.75 -17.18
N VAL A 29 -1.25 -0.65 -17.53
CA VAL A 29 -0.62 -1.53 -18.51
C VAL A 29 -0.59 -2.97 -18.00
N ALA A 30 -0.25 -3.19 -16.73
CA ALA A 30 -0.22 -4.50 -16.12
C ALA A 30 -1.59 -5.18 -16.11
N MET A 31 -2.65 -4.44 -15.78
CA MET A 31 -4.03 -4.93 -15.81
C MET A 31 -4.47 -5.27 -17.25
N PHE A 32 -4.19 -4.40 -18.22
CA PHE A 32 -4.50 -4.68 -19.61
C PHE A 32 -3.78 -5.93 -20.13
N LEU A 33 -2.48 -6.08 -19.85
CA LEU A 33 -1.69 -7.22 -20.27
C LEU A 33 -2.12 -8.53 -19.58
N SER A 34 -2.47 -8.48 -18.29
CA SER A 34 -2.95 -9.66 -17.57
C SER A 34 -4.28 -10.15 -18.14
N LEU A 35 -5.21 -9.24 -18.45
CA LEU A 35 -6.48 -9.57 -19.11
C LEU A 35 -6.29 -10.13 -20.52
N TRP A 36 -5.34 -9.58 -21.28
CA TRP A 36 -5.15 -9.99 -22.66
C TRP A 36 -4.48 -11.37 -22.76
N ILE A 37 -3.44 -11.60 -21.96
CA ILE A 37 -2.55 -12.77 -22.11
C ILE A 37 -2.87 -13.88 -21.08
N PHE A 38 -3.28 -13.52 -19.86
CA PHE A 38 -3.33 -14.44 -18.70
C PHE A 38 -4.71 -14.51 -18.04
N ARG A 39 -5.76 -14.71 -18.85
CA ARG A 39 -7.17 -14.63 -18.44
C ARG A 39 -7.54 -15.45 -17.19
N ASP A 40 -6.94 -16.62 -16.99
CA ASP A 40 -7.27 -17.51 -15.86
C ASP A 40 -6.56 -17.15 -14.55
N GLN A 41 -5.52 -16.29 -14.61
CA GLN A 41 -4.68 -15.92 -13.46
C GLN A 41 -4.56 -14.40 -13.31
N THR A 42 -5.51 -13.66 -13.90
CA THR A 42 -5.46 -12.21 -14.06
C THR A 42 -5.19 -11.47 -12.75
N SER A 43 -5.80 -11.92 -11.64
CA SER A 43 -5.70 -11.27 -10.32
C SER A 43 -4.29 -11.17 -9.76
N LEU A 44 -3.51 -12.24 -9.85
CA LEU A 44 -2.13 -12.28 -9.36
C LEU A 44 -1.16 -11.70 -10.40
N VAL A 45 -1.40 -11.97 -11.68
CA VAL A 45 -0.52 -11.53 -12.77
C VAL A 45 -0.52 -10.01 -12.91
N MET A 46 -1.65 -9.32 -12.72
CA MET A 46 -1.67 -7.85 -12.75
C MET A 46 -0.79 -7.23 -11.65
N VAL A 47 -0.79 -7.82 -10.45
CA VAL A 47 0.04 -7.39 -9.32
C VAL A 47 1.50 -7.64 -9.66
N PHE A 48 1.82 -8.85 -10.12
CA PHE A 48 3.18 -9.25 -10.49
C PHE A 48 3.78 -8.35 -11.57
N LEU A 49 3.05 -8.06 -12.65
CA LEU A 49 3.53 -7.20 -13.74
C LEU A 49 3.76 -5.76 -13.26
N THR A 50 2.90 -5.23 -12.40
CA THR A 50 3.08 -3.91 -11.80
C THR A 50 4.32 -3.86 -10.90
N VAL A 51 4.54 -4.90 -10.09
CA VAL A 51 5.73 -5.06 -9.26
C VAL A 51 6.98 -5.10 -10.14
N MET A 52 6.97 -5.91 -11.20
CA MET A 52 8.09 -6.02 -12.14
C MET A 52 8.42 -4.66 -12.77
N ALA A 53 7.40 -3.86 -13.11
CA ALA A 53 7.60 -2.54 -13.68
C ALA A 53 8.22 -1.53 -12.69
N ALA A 54 7.82 -1.60 -11.42
CA ALA A 54 8.28 -0.71 -10.36
C ALA A 54 9.58 -1.16 -9.67
N LEU A 55 9.93 -2.45 -9.76
CA LEU A 55 11.03 -3.07 -9.03
C LEU A 55 12.38 -2.37 -9.22
N PRO A 56 12.81 -2.02 -10.46
CA PRO A 56 14.12 -1.40 -10.65
C PRO A 56 14.24 -0.06 -9.90
N LEU A 57 13.19 0.78 -9.98
CA LEU A 57 13.15 2.07 -9.31
C LEU A 57 13.22 1.92 -7.79
N VAL A 58 12.43 1.01 -7.22
CA VAL A 58 12.36 0.81 -5.77
C VAL A 58 13.67 0.23 -5.24
N TYR A 59 14.19 -0.81 -5.89
CA TYR A 59 15.45 -1.43 -5.50
C TYR A 59 16.63 -0.44 -5.56
N ASP A 60 16.76 0.33 -6.64
CA ASP A 60 17.81 1.35 -6.78
C ASP A 60 17.67 2.48 -5.76
N THR A 61 16.45 2.75 -5.30
CA THR A 61 16.20 3.74 -4.25
C THR A 61 16.64 3.22 -2.89
N ILE A 62 16.29 1.99 -2.51
CA ILE A 62 16.78 1.38 -1.25
C ILE A 62 18.32 1.36 -1.26
N LYS A 63 18.91 1.03 -2.41
CA LYS A 63 20.35 1.06 -2.65
C LYS A 63 20.95 2.46 -2.48
N PHE A 64 20.18 3.51 -2.76
CA PHE A 64 20.57 4.90 -2.62
C PHE A 64 20.40 5.40 -1.19
N GLU A 65 19.34 5.01 -0.47
CA GLU A 65 19.12 5.35 0.94
C GLU A 65 20.20 4.76 1.84
N GLU A 66 20.54 3.47 1.69
CA GLU A 66 21.60 2.85 2.50
C GLU A 66 22.96 3.56 2.35
N LYS A 67 23.24 4.15 1.18
CA LYS A 67 24.46 4.97 0.99
C LYS A 67 24.43 6.27 1.76
N LYS A 68 23.25 6.85 2.00
CA LYS A 68 23.09 8.10 2.74
C LYS A 68 23.25 7.87 4.24
N ASP A 69 22.85 6.71 4.76
CA ASP A 69 22.97 6.37 6.19
C ASP A 69 24.43 6.43 6.67
N ILE A 70 25.36 6.07 5.79
CA ILE A 70 26.80 6.15 6.06
C ILE A 70 27.28 7.61 6.02
N GLN A 71 26.76 8.42 5.09
CA GLN A 71 27.23 9.80 4.86
C GLN A 71 26.81 10.79 5.95
N PHE A 72 25.70 10.56 6.64
CA PHE A 72 25.18 11.48 7.65
C PHE A 72 25.41 10.95 9.07
N GLU A 73 25.86 11.83 9.97
CA GLU A 73 26.08 11.51 11.39
C GLU A 73 24.82 11.76 12.25
N LYS A 74 23.91 12.62 11.79
CA LYS A 74 22.73 13.04 12.56
C LYS A 74 21.48 12.28 12.13
N GLU A 75 20.88 11.58 13.08
CA GLU A 75 19.63 10.81 12.92
C GLU A 75 18.50 11.62 12.27
N SER A 76 18.28 12.85 12.74
CA SER A 76 17.24 13.72 12.19
C SER A 76 17.43 14.07 10.71
N LYS A 77 18.67 14.05 10.20
CA LYS A 77 18.94 14.23 8.78
C LYS A 77 18.67 12.95 7.99
N ILE A 78 19.03 11.79 8.55
CA ILE A 78 18.81 10.48 7.93
C ILE A 78 17.29 10.24 7.75
N LEU A 79 16.50 10.40 8.82
CA LEU A 79 15.04 10.29 8.75
C LEU A 79 14.41 11.26 7.74
N LYS A 80 14.98 12.46 7.58
CA LYS A 80 14.51 13.41 6.57
C LYS A 80 14.83 12.95 5.15
N GLU A 81 15.95 12.30 4.91
CA GLU A 81 16.27 11.72 3.60
C GLU A 81 15.35 10.53 3.29
N HIS A 82 15.16 9.62 4.25
CA HIS A 82 14.20 8.51 4.12
C HIS A 82 12.80 9.02 3.80
N SER A 83 12.37 10.14 4.40
CA SER A 83 11.07 10.76 4.12
C SER A 83 10.88 11.12 2.65
N LYS A 84 11.93 11.49 1.91
CA LYS A 84 11.84 11.81 0.47
C LYS A 84 11.59 10.56 -0.36
N ALA A 85 12.26 9.46 -0.01
CA ALA A 85 12.04 8.16 -0.66
C ALA A 85 10.60 7.67 -0.41
N LEU A 86 10.18 7.68 0.86
CA LEU A 86 8.83 7.30 1.27
C LEU A 86 7.77 8.16 0.59
N THR A 87 7.99 9.46 0.44
CA THR A 87 7.04 10.36 -0.23
C THR A 87 6.75 9.91 -1.66
N PHE A 88 7.77 9.62 -2.46
CA PHE A 88 7.52 9.22 -3.85
C PHE A 88 7.01 7.77 -3.95
N PHE A 89 7.39 6.88 -3.04
CA PHE A 89 6.77 5.55 -2.91
C PHE A 89 5.27 5.66 -2.65
N MET A 90 4.84 6.56 -1.77
CA MET A 90 3.42 6.83 -1.52
C MET A 90 2.72 7.34 -2.78
N TYR A 91 3.32 8.26 -3.55
CA TYR A 91 2.72 8.69 -4.82
C TYR A 91 2.61 7.56 -5.84
N LEU A 92 3.64 6.72 -5.97
CA LEU A 92 3.61 5.54 -6.84
C LEU A 92 2.45 4.60 -6.45
N PHE A 93 2.30 4.33 -5.15
CA PHE A 93 1.20 3.53 -4.60
C PHE A 93 -0.16 4.16 -4.88
N LEU A 94 -0.33 5.46 -4.62
CA LEU A 94 -1.59 6.17 -4.89
C LEU A 94 -1.97 6.14 -6.37
N GLY A 95 -0.99 6.26 -7.26
CA GLY A 95 -1.20 6.10 -8.70
C GLY A 95 -1.75 4.72 -9.06
N ALA A 96 -1.17 3.67 -8.49
CA ALA A 96 -1.65 2.31 -8.67
C ALA A 96 -3.06 2.11 -8.09
N VAL A 97 -3.36 2.66 -6.91
CA VAL A 97 -4.70 2.60 -6.30
C VAL A 97 -5.74 3.25 -7.20
N VAL A 98 -5.49 4.48 -7.66
CA VAL A 98 -6.43 5.20 -8.54
C VAL A 98 -6.59 4.47 -9.88
N SER A 99 -5.53 3.91 -10.44
CA SER A 99 -5.64 3.11 -11.66
C SER A 99 -6.53 1.88 -11.47
N TYR A 100 -6.23 1.05 -10.48
CA TYR A 100 -7.00 -0.17 -10.23
C TYR A 100 -8.45 0.11 -9.85
N SER A 101 -8.72 1.15 -9.06
CA SER A 101 -10.10 1.51 -8.69
C SER A 101 -10.89 2.01 -9.90
N LEU A 102 -10.28 2.82 -10.78
CA LEU A 102 -10.93 3.24 -12.03
C LEU A 102 -11.24 2.05 -12.93
N TRP A 103 -10.30 1.12 -13.10
CA TRP A 103 -10.56 -0.10 -13.87
C TRP A 103 -11.65 -0.97 -13.24
N TYR A 104 -11.66 -1.11 -11.91
CA TYR A 104 -12.74 -1.78 -11.20
C TYR A 104 -14.08 -1.10 -11.47
N ILE A 105 -14.14 0.24 -11.49
CA ILE A 105 -15.38 0.99 -11.72
C ILE A 105 -15.87 0.85 -13.17
N LEU A 106 -14.96 0.95 -14.14
CA LEU A 106 -15.30 1.05 -15.57
C LEU A 106 -15.57 -0.29 -16.26
N LEU A 107 -14.98 -1.39 -15.80
CA LEU A 107 -15.10 -2.70 -16.46
C LEU A 107 -16.44 -3.39 -16.17
N PRO A 108 -17.01 -4.19 -17.09
CA PRO A 108 -18.17 -5.03 -16.81
C PRO A 108 -18.00 -5.95 -15.57
N GLU A 109 -19.11 -6.28 -14.89
CA GLU A 109 -19.09 -7.06 -13.64
C GLU A 109 -18.49 -8.46 -13.79
N ASP A 110 -18.73 -9.11 -14.94
CA ASP A 110 -18.13 -10.41 -15.30
C ASP A 110 -16.60 -10.31 -15.41
N ILE A 111 -16.09 -9.24 -16.02
CA ILE A 111 -14.65 -8.99 -16.13
C ILE A 111 -14.06 -8.67 -14.75
N VAL A 112 -14.73 -7.83 -13.95
CA VAL A 112 -14.29 -7.51 -12.59
C VAL A 112 -14.23 -8.76 -11.71
N GLY A 113 -15.23 -9.64 -11.81
CA GLY A 113 -15.30 -10.90 -11.10
C GLY A 113 -14.15 -11.86 -11.45
N ASN A 114 -13.58 -11.75 -12.66
CA ASN A 114 -12.35 -12.46 -13.04
C ASN A 114 -11.10 -11.71 -12.55
N VAL A 115 -10.93 -10.44 -12.95
CA VAL A 115 -9.71 -9.64 -12.69
C VAL A 115 -9.43 -9.50 -11.20
N PHE A 116 -10.45 -9.19 -10.40
CA PHE A 116 -10.31 -8.87 -8.98
C PHE A 116 -10.81 -10.01 -8.07
N ASN A 117 -10.98 -11.23 -8.60
CA ASN A 117 -11.53 -12.34 -7.84
C ASN A 117 -10.83 -12.54 -6.49
N THR A 118 -9.50 -12.63 -6.51
CA THR A 118 -8.72 -12.89 -5.29
C THR A 118 -8.77 -11.71 -4.32
N GLN A 119 -8.77 -10.47 -4.83
CA GLN A 119 -8.92 -9.27 -4.02
C GLN A 119 -10.28 -9.24 -3.32
N ILE A 120 -11.37 -9.52 -4.07
CA ILE A 120 -12.74 -9.57 -3.54
C ILE A 120 -12.87 -10.68 -2.49
N SER A 121 -12.31 -11.86 -2.74
CA SER A 121 -12.30 -12.98 -1.78
C SER A 121 -11.55 -12.59 -0.49
N THR A 122 -10.42 -11.92 -0.62
CA THR A 122 -9.62 -11.44 0.52
C THR A 122 -10.41 -10.43 1.36
N ILE A 123 -11.09 -9.47 0.73
CA ILE A 123 -11.97 -8.51 1.43
C ILE A 123 -13.06 -9.25 2.22
N LYS A 124 -13.72 -10.25 1.61
CA LYS A 124 -14.75 -11.06 2.28
C LYS A 124 -14.19 -11.80 3.50
N ASN A 125 -13.01 -12.40 3.38
CA ASN A 125 -12.36 -13.14 4.48
C ASN A 125 -11.92 -12.21 5.62
N ILE A 126 -11.42 -11.02 5.31
CA ILE A 126 -11.06 -10.01 6.33
C ILE A 126 -12.31 -9.60 7.10
N ASN A 127 -13.39 -9.26 6.38
CA ASN A 127 -14.65 -8.85 7.02
C ASN A 127 -15.28 -9.99 7.84
N SER A 128 -15.28 -11.23 7.34
CA SER A 128 -15.83 -12.36 8.11
C SER A 128 -15.05 -12.64 9.38
N ASN A 129 -13.73 -12.49 9.37
CA ASN A 129 -12.89 -12.69 10.56
C ASN A 129 -13.06 -11.58 11.60
N ILE A 130 -13.37 -10.36 11.15
CA ILE A 130 -13.57 -9.20 12.01
C ILE A 130 -15.00 -9.18 12.59
N PHE A 131 -16.02 -9.49 11.79
CA PHE A 131 -17.43 -9.39 12.19
C PHE A 131 -18.08 -10.72 12.60
N GLY A 132 -17.41 -11.87 12.34
CA GLY A 132 -17.95 -13.21 12.55
C GLY A 132 -17.78 -13.82 13.96
N VAL A 133 -17.21 -13.08 14.92
CA VAL A 133 -17.10 -13.52 16.32
C VAL A 133 -18.05 -12.70 17.19
N ASP A 134 -19.19 -13.31 17.55
CA ASP A 134 -20.16 -12.87 18.56
C ASP A 134 -20.74 -11.44 18.44
N SER A 135 -21.37 -11.14 17.30
CA SER A 135 -22.29 -10.00 17.15
C SER A 135 -23.61 -10.15 17.93
N PHE A 136 -23.76 -11.16 18.81
CA PHE A 136 -25.02 -11.45 19.48
C PHE A 136 -25.13 -10.98 20.94
N LEU A 137 -24.04 -10.72 21.70
CA LEU A 137 -24.19 -10.55 23.17
C LEU A 137 -23.28 -9.54 23.92
N THR A 138 -22.54 -8.63 23.28
CA THR A 138 -21.72 -7.66 24.07
C THR A 138 -21.91 -6.20 23.68
N THR A 139 -22.36 -5.44 24.68
CA THR A 139 -22.59 -3.99 24.70
C THR A 139 -21.34 -3.18 24.32
N GLY A 140 -21.52 -2.29 23.34
CA GLY A 140 -20.83 -1.01 23.02
C GLY A 140 -19.31 -0.82 23.22
N SER A 141 -18.74 -1.18 24.38
CA SER A 141 -17.39 -0.79 24.79
C SER A 141 -16.38 -1.95 24.75
N VAL A 142 -16.85 -3.19 24.98
CA VAL A 142 -16.00 -4.40 24.90
C VAL A 142 -15.69 -4.75 23.44
N THR A 143 -16.53 -4.31 22.51
CA THR A 143 -16.41 -4.55 21.07
C THR A 143 -15.28 -3.74 20.44
N GLY A 144 -15.09 -2.48 20.84
CA GLY A 144 -14.05 -1.60 20.27
C GLY A 144 -12.61 -2.05 20.59
N ILE A 145 -12.36 -2.49 21.82
CA ILE A 145 -11.01 -2.97 22.23
C ILE A 145 -10.66 -4.28 21.52
N LYS A 146 -11.61 -5.21 21.40
CA LYS A 146 -11.41 -6.48 20.67
C LYS A 146 -11.17 -6.22 19.18
N LEU A 147 -11.98 -5.36 18.57
CA LEU A 147 -11.86 -4.95 17.17
C LEU A 147 -10.49 -4.30 16.90
N PHE A 148 -10.08 -3.36 17.75
CA PHE A 148 -8.75 -2.74 17.70
C PHE A 148 -7.63 -3.77 17.75
N GLY A 149 -7.68 -4.71 18.69
CA GLY A 149 -6.67 -5.77 18.80
C GLY A 149 -6.59 -6.66 17.57
N GLN A 150 -7.73 -7.00 16.96
CA GLN A 150 -7.78 -7.80 15.73
C GLN A 150 -7.21 -7.06 14.52
N ILE A 151 -7.61 -5.80 14.31
CA ILE A 151 -7.10 -4.94 13.22
C ILE A 151 -5.59 -4.74 13.39
N LEU A 152 -5.14 -4.33 14.57
CA LEU A 152 -3.73 -4.10 14.85
C LEU A 152 -2.90 -5.38 14.65
N SER A 153 -3.38 -6.54 15.10
CA SER A 153 -2.68 -7.82 14.91
C SER A 153 -2.56 -8.21 13.45
N ASN A 154 -3.61 -8.00 12.65
CA ASN A 154 -3.57 -8.27 11.21
C ASN A 154 -2.59 -7.35 10.50
N ASN A 155 -2.60 -6.05 10.80
CA ASN A 155 -1.69 -5.08 10.20
C ASN A 155 -0.24 -5.29 10.65
N LEU A 156 -0.01 -5.71 11.89
CA LEU A 156 1.32 -6.08 12.37
C LEU A 156 1.88 -7.28 11.59
N LYS A 157 1.06 -8.28 11.26
CA LYS A 157 1.48 -9.40 10.39
C LYS A 157 1.92 -8.89 9.02
N VAL A 158 1.15 -7.99 8.40
CA VAL A 158 1.50 -7.40 7.09
C VAL A 158 2.80 -6.60 7.15
N LEU A 159 3.02 -5.84 8.22
CA LEU A 159 4.30 -5.13 8.45
C LEU A 159 5.47 -6.10 8.59
N ILE A 160 5.32 -7.16 9.40
CA ILE A 160 6.34 -8.18 9.59
C ILE A 160 6.65 -8.87 8.25
N PHE A 161 5.63 -9.22 7.46
CA PHE A 161 5.83 -9.78 6.12
C PHE A 161 6.55 -8.80 5.20
N SER A 162 6.18 -7.51 5.21
CA SER A 162 6.85 -6.49 4.40
C SER A 162 8.32 -6.35 4.78
N LEU A 163 8.63 -6.31 6.08
CA LEU A 163 10.00 -6.27 6.61
C LEU A 163 10.80 -7.48 6.15
N PHE A 164 10.31 -8.70 6.38
CA PHE A 164 11.02 -9.94 6.02
C PHE A 164 11.17 -10.12 4.52
N PHE A 165 10.13 -9.84 3.72
CA PHE A 165 10.23 -9.95 2.27
C PHE A 165 11.25 -8.96 1.71
N SER A 166 11.30 -7.74 2.24
CA SER A 166 12.33 -6.77 1.84
C SER A 166 13.72 -7.21 2.30
N PHE A 167 13.84 -7.77 3.50
CA PHE A 167 15.10 -8.31 4.01
C PHE A 167 15.67 -9.44 3.14
N PHE A 168 14.85 -10.42 2.76
CA PHE A 168 15.32 -11.56 1.97
C PHE A 168 15.46 -11.27 0.48
N PHE A 169 14.58 -10.43 -0.09
CA PHE A 169 14.49 -10.20 -1.53
C PHE A 169 14.86 -8.76 -1.95
N GLY A 170 15.42 -7.95 -1.03
CA GLY A 170 15.86 -6.57 -1.24
C GLY A 170 14.73 -5.54 -1.35
N ALA A 171 13.83 -5.73 -2.32
CA ALA A 171 12.65 -4.88 -2.56
C ALA A 171 11.34 -5.70 -2.50
N GLY A 172 11.36 -6.85 -1.83
CA GLY A 172 10.22 -7.79 -1.78
C GLY A 172 8.95 -7.22 -1.16
N ALA A 173 9.06 -6.22 -0.28
CA ALA A 173 7.90 -5.51 0.27
C ALA A 173 7.00 -4.90 -0.83
N LEU A 174 7.58 -4.55 -1.99
CA LEU A 174 6.83 -3.99 -3.12
C LEU A 174 5.70 -4.91 -3.57
N PHE A 175 5.89 -6.24 -3.52
CA PHE A 175 4.83 -7.18 -3.85
C PHE A 175 3.63 -7.07 -2.90
N ILE A 176 3.89 -7.04 -1.59
CA ILE A 176 2.88 -6.91 -0.54
C ILE A 176 2.13 -5.57 -0.65
N LEU A 177 2.85 -4.50 -1.03
CA LEU A 177 2.31 -3.16 -1.15
C LEU A 177 1.44 -2.99 -2.41
N ILE A 178 1.87 -3.50 -3.57
CA ILE A 178 1.03 -3.48 -4.78
C ILE A 178 -0.16 -4.43 -4.64
N TRP A 179 0.01 -5.55 -3.94
CA TRP A 179 -1.11 -6.40 -3.56
C TRP A 179 -2.14 -5.63 -2.72
N ASN A 180 -1.71 -4.94 -1.66
CA ASN A 180 -2.58 -4.09 -0.85
C ASN A 180 -3.25 -2.99 -1.68
N ALA A 181 -2.51 -2.36 -2.59
CA ALA A 181 -3.09 -1.37 -3.50
C ALA A 181 -4.27 -1.97 -4.28
N SER A 182 -4.12 -3.19 -4.82
CA SER A 182 -5.20 -3.86 -5.57
C SER A 182 -6.41 -4.22 -4.68
N VAL A 183 -6.18 -4.62 -3.43
CA VAL A 183 -7.25 -4.95 -2.46
C VAL A 183 -8.03 -3.69 -2.08
N ILE A 184 -7.34 -2.62 -1.68
CA ILE A 184 -7.95 -1.33 -1.34
C ILE A 184 -8.72 -0.77 -2.53
N SER A 185 -8.17 -0.90 -3.74
CA SER A 185 -8.82 -0.45 -4.98
C SER A 185 -10.12 -1.19 -5.28
N ALA A 186 -10.15 -2.50 -5.06
CA ALA A 186 -11.37 -3.29 -5.20
C ALA A 186 -12.42 -2.89 -4.16
N ALA A 187 -12.00 -2.57 -2.92
CA ALA A 187 -12.89 -2.07 -1.87
C ALA A 187 -13.49 -0.69 -2.23
N ILE A 188 -12.65 0.25 -2.69
CA ILE A 188 -13.06 1.57 -3.19
C ILE A 188 -14.03 1.42 -4.36
N GLY A 189 -13.69 0.58 -5.35
CA GLY A 189 -14.52 0.37 -6.54
C GLY A 189 -15.86 -0.27 -6.22
N ASN A 190 -15.90 -1.23 -5.30
CA ASN A 190 -17.14 -1.83 -4.82
C ASN A 190 -18.00 -0.82 -4.07
N PHE A 191 -17.42 -0.07 -3.12
CA PHE A 191 -18.15 0.98 -2.41
C PHE A 191 -18.71 2.03 -3.37
N PHE A 192 -17.92 2.43 -4.37
CA PHE A 192 -18.38 3.34 -5.43
C PHE A 192 -19.61 2.79 -6.16
N ARG A 193 -19.56 1.54 -6.64
CA ARG A 193 -20.65 0.91 -7.40
C ARG A 193 -21.94 0.74 -6.60
N VAL A 194 -21.83 0.41 -5.32
CA VAL A 194 -23.00 0.30 -4.43
C VAL A 194 -23.64 1.68 -4.23
N ASN A 195 -22.84 2.69 -3.88
CA ASN A 195 -23.37 4.02 -3.55
C ASN A 195 -23.86 4.80 -4.79
N ILE A 196 -23.23 4.62 -5.96
CA ILE A 196 -23.68 5.25 -7.21
C ILE A 196 -25.03 4.66 -7.65
N ALA A 197 -25.25 3.36 -7.43
CA ALA A 197 -26.52 2.70 -7.71
C ALA A 197 -27.63 3.20 -6.77
N GLU A 198 -27.35 3.34 -5.47
CA GLU A 198 -28.28 3.92 -4.50
C GLU A 198 -28.60 5.39 -4.83
N TYR A 199 -27.59 6.18 -5.21
CA TYR A 199 -27.78 7.57 -5.61
C TYR A 199 -28.64 7.70 -6.86
N ALA A 200 -28.43 6.85 -7.87
CA ALA A 200 -29.24 6.80 -9.08
C ALA A 200 -30.70 6.45 -8.77
N ALA A 201 -30.93 5.49 -7.86
CA ALA A 201 -32.27 5.09 -7.43
C ALA A 201 -33.00 6.22 -6.68
N SER A 202 -32.27 7.06 -5.96
CA SER A 202 -32.82 8.12 -5.09
C SER A 202 -33.09 9.44 -5.82
N PHE A 203 -32.21 9.84 -6.75
CA PHE A 203 -32.22 11.18 -7.35
C PHE A 203 -32.34 11.20 -8.89
N GLY A 204 -32.45 10.03 -9.53
CA GLY A 204 -32.54 9.92 -10.99
C GLY A 204 -31.19 10.07 -11.70
N LEU A 205 -31.16 10.79 -12.83
CA LEU A 205 -29.97 10.94 -13.69
C LEU A 205 -28.76 11.50 -12.91
N ILE A 206 -27.69 10.71 -12.86
CA ILE A 206 -26.48 11.07 -12.14
C ILE A 206 -25.69 12.11 -12.94
N LYS A 207 -25.57 13.33 -12.40
CA LYS A 207 -24.67 14.34 -12.95
C LYS A 207 -23.21 13.95 -12.68
N ILE A 208 -22.27 14.46 -13.49
CA ILE A 208 -20.82 14.26 -13.31
C ILE A 208 -20.37 14.55 -11.85
N GLY A 209 -21.00 15.55 -11.20
CA GLY A 209 -20.75 15.85 -9.79
C GLY A 209 -21.06 14.72 -8.81
N GLY A 210 -22.06 13.88 -9.08
CA GLY A 210 -22.39 12.71 -8.27
C GLY A 210 -21.31 11.62 -8.35
N TYR A 211 -20.82 11.32 -9.56
CA TYR A 211 -19.68 10.41 -9.75
C TYR A 211 -18.43 10.93 -9.00
N PHE A 212 -18.11 12.22 -9.15
CA PHE A 212 -16.94 12.79 -8.48
C PHE A 212 -17.08 12.78 -6.94
N HIS A 213 -18.27 13.11 -6.43
CA HIS A 213 -18.56 13.12 -5.00
C HIS A 213 -18.41 11.73 -4.39
N ILE A 214 -19.08 10.72 -4.97
CA ILE A 214 -19.07 9.35 -4.43
C ILE A 214 -17.67 8.74 -4.53
N TYR A 215 -16.93 9.00 -5.61
CA TYR A 215 -15.56 8.52 -5.73
C TYR A 215 -14.64 9.15 -4.67
N SER A 216 -14.76 10.46 -4.45
CA SER A 216 -14.00 11.16 -3.41
C SER A 216 -14.34 10.64 -2.02
N LEU A 217 -15.62 10.38 -1.75
CA LEU A 217 -16.11 9.78 -0.51
C LEU A 217 -15.56 8.35 -0.31
N SER A 218 -15.52 7.56 -1.39
CA SER A 218 -14.95 6.21 -1.41
C SER A 218 -13.46 6.24 -1.02
N LEU A 219 -12.68 7.15 -1.61
CA LEU A 219 -11.26 7.33 -1.28
C LEU A 219 -11.09 7.74 0.18
N MET A 220 -11.86 8.73 0.64
CA MET A 220 -11.76 9.25 2.01
C MET A 220 -12.00 8.15 3.05
N ARG A 221 -13.01 7.28 2.84
CA ARG A 221 -13.32 6.16 3.75
C ARG A 221 -12.11 5.28 4.06
N TYR A 222 -11.38 4.89 3.03
CA TYR A 222 -10.25 3.96 3.17
C TYR A 222 -8.93 4.68 3.46
N PHE A 223 -8.76 5.94 3.05
CA PHE A 223 -7.50 6.66 3.22
C PHE A 223 -7.32 7.31 4.61
N ILE A 224 -8.39 7.47 5.41
CA ILE A 224 -8.26 7.98 6.79
C ILE A 224 -7.27 7.14 7.61
N HIS A 225 -7.45 5.82 7.63
CA HIS A 225 -6.53 4.89 8.31
C HIS A 225 -5.52 4.26 7.34
N GLY A 226 -5.91 4.03 6.08
CA GLY A 226 -5.05 3.37 5.09
C GLY A 226 -3.80 4.14 4.71
N LEU A 227 -3.80 5.47 4.73
CA LEU A 227 -2.57 6.24 4.45
C LEU A 227 -1.49 6.04 5.55
N PRO A 228 -1.80 6.22 6.85
CA PRO A 228 -0.88 5.86 7.93
C PRO A 228 -0.42 4.40 7.88
N GLU A 229 -1.34 3.46 7.59
CA GLU A 229 -1.04 2.03 7.52
C GLU A 229 -0.03 1.70 6.41
N ILE A 230 -0.30 2.13 5.18
CA ILE A 230 0.57 1.87 4.03
C ILE A 230 1.92 2.57 4.20
N LEU A 231 1.94 3.76 4.81
CA LEU A 231 3.20 4.44 5.15
C LEU A 231 4.03 3.60 6.14
N ALA A 232 3.40 3.00 7.15
CA ALA A 232 4.09 2.10 8.07
C ALA A 232 4.69 0.88 7.34
N TYR A 233 3.96 0.28 6.41
CA TYR A 233 4.47 -0.83 5.61
C TYR A 233 5.63 -0.43 4.69
N PHE A 234 5.59 0.76 4.09
CA PHE A 234 6.71 1.30 3.32
C PHE A 234 7.93 1.54 4.19
N ILE A 235 7.76 2.06 5.41
CA ILE A 235 8.86 2.27 6.36
C ILE A 235 9.47 0.93 6.77
N GLY A 236 8.66 -0.06 7.15
CA GLY A 236 9.15 -1.39 7.48
C GLY A 236 9.83 -2.09 6.29
N GLY A 237 9.26 -1.94 5.08
CA GLY A 237 9.87 -2.44 3.85
C GLY A 237 11.20 -1.76 3.52
N LEU A 238 11.30 -0.45 3.71
CA LEU A 238 12.54 0.30 3.53
C LEU A 238 13.60 -0.17 4.53
N ALA A 239 13.25 -0.28 5.82
CA ALA A 239 14.14 -0.79 6.86
C ALA A 239 14.67 -2.19 6.53
N GLY A 240 13.78 -3.13 6.15
CA GLY A 240 14.20 -4.48 5.77
C GLY A 240 15.12 -4.50 4.55
N GLY A 241 14.84 -3.68 3.54
CA GLY A 241 15.65 -3.57 2.34
C GLY A 241 17.02 -2.94 2.61
N ILE A 242 17.09 -1.91 3.45
CA ILE A 242 18.34 -1.28 3.87
C ILE A 242 19.22 -2.30 4.60
N ILE A 243 18.65 -3.06 5.56
CA ILE A 243 19.38 -4.14 6.25
C ILE A 243 19.89 -5.17 5.24
N SER A 244 19.06 -5.59 4.28
CA SER A 244 19.45 -6.54 3.22
C SER A 244 20.68 -6.06 2.47
N ILE A 245 20.67 -4.80 2.01
CA ILE A 245 21.77 -4.20 1.27
C ILE A 245 23.01 -4.06 2.15
N ALA A 246 22.85 -3.66 3.42
CA ALA A 246 23.95 -3.51 4.35
C ALA A 246 24.71 -4.84 4.55
N ILE A 247 23.99 -5.97 4.69
CA ILE A 247 24.62 -7.31 4.80
C ILE A 247 25.42 -7.65 3.54
N THR A 248 24.91 -7.29 2.35
CA THR A 248 25.61 -7.61 1.10
C THR A 248 26.83 -6.72 0.83
N ARG A 249 26.90 -5.53 1.45
CA ARG A 249 27.95 -4.54 1.17
C ARG A 249 29.00 -4.41 2.25
N HIS A 250 28.61 -4.66 3.49
CA HIS A 250 29.47 -4.48 4.65
C HIS A 250 29.67 -5.82 5.34
N ASP A 251 30.89 -6.05 5.82
CA ASP A 251 31.13 -7.20 6.69
C ASP A 251 30.31 -7.07 7.97
N VAL A 252 29.66 -8.17 8.35
CA VAL A 252 28.84 -8.25 9.56
C VAL A 252 29.72 -7.93 10.77
N GLY A 253 29.27 -6.98 11.61
CA GLY A 253 29.98 -6.55 12.81
C GLY A 253 30.87 -5.31 12.63
N THR A 254 30.96 -4.75 11.42
CA THR A 254 31.60 -3.44 11.21
C THR A 254 30.82 -2.29 11.86
N LYS A 255 31.49 -1.17 12.12
CA LYS A 255 30.84 0.05 12.66
C LYS A 255 29.74 0.55 11.72
N GLU A 256 29.99 0.52 10.41
CA GLU A 256 29.02 0.90 9.38
C GLU A 256 27.79 0.00 9.40
N PHE A 257 27.98 -1.33 9.41
CA PHE A 257 26.87 -2.27 9.53
C PHE A 257 26.03 -2.02 10.77
N ARG A 258 26.68 -1.80 11.93
CA ARG A 258 25.99 -1.57 13.20
C ARG A 258 25.21 -0.26 13.20
N LYS A 259 25.73 0.78 12.54
CA LYS A 259 25.06 2.07 12.37
C LYS A 259 23.79 1.93 11.54
N VAL A 260 23.89 1.29 10.36
CA VAL A 260 22.74 1.05 9.46
C VAL A 260 21.68 0.18 10.13
N LEU A 261 22.10 -0.82 10.92
CA LEU A 261 21.17 -1.67 11.67
C LEU A 261 20.39 -0.88 12.73
N LEU A 262 21.03 0.04 13.45
CA LEU A 262 20.36 0.87 14.46
C LEU A 262 19.36 1.84 13.83
N ASP A 263 19.72 2.52 12.74
CA ASP A 263 18.80 3.38 11.97
C ASP A 263 17.58 2.58 11.46
N SER A 264 17.81 1.37 10.95
CA SER A 264 16.73 0.50 10.50
C SER A 264 15.81 0.05 11.65
N LEU A 265 16.33 -0.10 12.88
CA LEU A 265 15.51 -0.39 14.05
C LEU A 265 14.64 0.80 14.44
N ASP A 266 15.16 2.02 14.35
CA ASP A 266 14.38 3.25 14.60
C ASP A 266 13.23 3.38 13.60
N LEU A 267 13.47 3.08 12.31
CA LEU A 267 12.41 2.99 11.30
C LEU A 267 11.34 1.95 11.65
N ILE A 268 11.72 0.77 12.14
CA ILE A 268 10.77 -0.28 12.55
C ILE A 268 9.89 0.22 13.72
N VAL A 269 10.47 0.89 14.70
CA VAL A 269 9.72 1.47 15.83
C VAL A 269 8.74 2.53 15.34
N ILE A 270 9.15 3.41 14.42
CA ILE A 270 8.27 4.41 13.80
C ILE A 270 7.12 3.75 13.04
N ALA A 271 7.40 2.68 12.27
CA ALA A 271 6.37 1.94 11.54
C ALA A 271 5.31 1.34 12.49
N VAL A 272 5.74 0.71 13.60
CA VAL A 272 4.81 0.17 14.60
C VAL A 272 3.97 1.28 15.23
N GLY A 273 4.58 2.42 15.55
CA GLY A 273 3.86 3.59 16.07
C GLY A 273 2.77 4.10 15.11
N LEU A 274 3.09 4.18 13.80
CA LEU A 274 2.11 4.57 12.78
C LEU A 274 0.98 3.55 12.61
N LEU A 275 1.24 2.26 12.75
CA LEU A 275 0.18 1.24 12.73
C LEU A 275 -0.79 1.37 13.88
N ILE A 276 -0.30 1.72 15.08
CA ILE A 276 -1.17 1.98 16.22
C ILE A 276 -2.09 3.17 15.92
N VAL A 277 -1.55 4.24 15.34
CA VAL A 277 -2.35 5.40 14.91
C VAL A 277 -3.37 4.98 13.84
N ALA A 278 -2.97 4.19 12.84
CA ALA A 278 -3.87 3.69 11.80
C ALA A 278 -5.05 2.91 12.39
N ALA A 279 -4.79 1.96 13.30
CA ALA A 279 -5.82 1.17 13.96
C ALA A 279 -6.75 2.01 14.83
N LEU A 280 -6.23 3.05 15.51
CA LEU A 280 -7.07 3.99 16.25
C LEU A 280 -8.01 4.78 15.32
N LEU A 281 -7.50 5.24 14.18
CA LEU A 281 -8.29 5.95 13.17
C LEU A 281 -9.36 5.04 12.55
N GLU A 282 -9.06 3.76 12.32
CA GLU A 282 -10.01 2.81 11.75
C GLU A 282 -11.14 2.48 12.72
N VAL A 283 -10.83 2.26 14.01
CA VAL A 283 -11.83 1.82 15.00
C VAL A 283 -12.66 2.97 15.56
N TYR A 284 -12.04 4.13 15.80
CA TYR A 284 -12.68 5.20 16.56
C TYR A 284 -13.05 6.43 15.72
N VAL A 285 -12.38 6.67 14.59
CA VAL A 285 -12.60 7.89 13.79
C VAL A 285 -13.40 7.61 12.53
N THR A 286 -13.01 6.59 11.75
CA THR A 286 -13.67 6.24 10.49
C THR A 286 -15.18 5.99 10.65
N PRO A 287 -15.66 5.25 11.69
CA PRO A 287 -17.09 4.98 11.88
C PRO A 287 -17.93 6.21 12.28
N ILE A 288 -17.30 7.33 12.66
CA ILE A 288 -18.03 8.58 12.95
C ILE A 288 -18.49 9.23 11.64
N PHE A 289 -17.76 9.01 10.54
CA PHE A 289 -18.02 9.63 9.23
C PHE A 289 -18.71 8.70 8.23
N PHE A 290 -18.69 7.38 8.45
CA PHE A 290 -19.16 6.34 7.51
C PHE A 290 -19.82 5.18 8.25
#